data_AF-A0A1G2ZM32-F1
#
_entry.id   AF-A0A1G2ZM32-F1
#
_cell.length_a   1.000
_cell.length_b   1.000
_cell.length_c   1.000
_cell.angle_alpha   90.00
_cell.angle_beta   90.00
_cell.angle_gamma   90.00
#
_symmetry.space_group_name_H-M   'P 1'
#
loop_
_entity.id
_entity.type
_entity.pdbx_description
1 polymer ?
#
loop_
_entity_poly.entity_id
_entity_poly.type
_entity_poly.pdbx_seq_one_letter_code
_entity_poly.pdbx_strand_id
1 'polypeptide(L)'
;MSYRPKSLRCFGEFYLNRDYNYNLDFETIGTAIPMFDYVKPYQQIPFQFSLHIQASPKSKLEHISYLAEGKDDPRPELLKLLKKHLDTKGSIVAYKAYFEKDNLNKACEVFPAYGEGNQKIQARIVDLLDPFKAFYYYSYKQEGSASIKSVLTMGHTSLPRVCRSCCNTSD
;
A
#
# COMPACT_ATOMS: atom_id res chain seq x y z
N MET A 1 -13.05 29.71 -15.90
CA MET A 1 -11.62 29.53 -15.53
C MET A 1 -11.58 28.91 -14.14
N SER A 2 -11.44 27.57 -14.04
CA SER A 2 -11.50 26.84 -12.77
C SER A 2 -10.16 26.98 -12.05
N TYR A 3 -10.15 27.73 -10.95
CA TYR A 3 -8.97 27.89 -10.09
C TYR A 3 -8.73 26.56 -9.34
N ARG A 4 -7.74 25.77 -9.79
CA ARG A 4 -7.26 24.60 -9.03
C ARG A 4 -6.29 25.08 -7.94
N PRO A 5 -6.59 24.90 -6.64
CA PRO A 5 -5.69 25.32 -5.57
C PRO A 5 -4.33 24.61 -5.66
N LYS A 6 -3.23 25.34 -5.41
CA LYS A 6 -1.83 24.84 -5.43
C LYS A 6 -1.60 23.58 -4.56
N SER A 7 -2.45 23.34 -3.57
CA SER A 7 -2.40 22.15 -2.71
C SER A 7 -2.69 20.82 -3.44
N LEU A 8 -3.48 20.84 -4.52
CA LEU A 8 -3.69 19.67 -5.37
C LEU A 8 -2.47 19.33 -6.23
N ARG A 9 -1.59 20.30 -6.52
CA ARG A 9 -0.33 20.05 -7.22
C ARG A 9 0.60 19.21 -6.37
N CYS A 10 0.86 19.60 -5.12
CA CYS A 10 1.78 18.87 -4.25
C CYS A 10 1.34 17.42 -3.98
N PHE A 11 0.03 17.14 -3.87
CA PHE A 11 -0.47 15.77 -3.64
C PHE A 11 -0.23 14.83 -4.83
N GLY A 12 -0.65 15.27 -6.03
CA GLY A 12 -0.47 14.50 -7.25
C GLY A 12 1.01 14.40 -7.65
N GLU A 13 1.76 15.50 -7.50
CA GLU A 13 3.19 15.60 -7.84
C GLU A 13 4.09 14.77 -6.92
N PHE A 14 3.75 14.59 -5.63
CA PHE A 14 4.64 13.92 -4.67
C PHE A 14 4.48 12.39 -4.66
N TYR A 15 3.25 11.86 -4.80
CA TYR A 15 2.99 10.43 -4.63
C TYR A 15 2.63 9.68 -5.92
N LEU A 16 1.99 10.35 -6.89
CA LEU A 16 1.43 9.70 -8.08
C LEU A 16 2.11 10.11 -9.39
N ASN A 17 3.05 11.07 -9.34
CA ASN A 17 3.77 11.59 -10.51
C ASN A 17 5.04 10.80 -10.80
N ARG A 18 5.09 9.54 -10.38
CA ARG A 18 6.12 8.60 -10.78
C ARG A 18 5.57 7.78 -11.94
N ASP A 19 6.37 7.69 -13.00
CA ASP A 19 5.97 6.96 -14.20
C ASP A 19 5.61 5.51 -13.85
N TYR A 20 6.36 4.88 -12.93
CA TYR A 20 6.18 3.47 -12.60
C TYR A 20 5.62 3.24 -11.19
N ASN A 21 4.42 2.67 -11.08
CA ASN A 21 3.73 2.37 -9.81
C ASN A 21 3.30 0.90 -9.73
N TYR A 22 3.42 0.34 -8.53
CA TYR A 22 2.87 -0.94 -8.13
C TYR A 22 1.79 -0.69 -7.09
N ASN A 23 0.59 -1.24 -7.21
CA ASN A 23 -0.38 -1.25 -6.11
C ASN A 23 -0.41 -2.65 -5.53
N LEU A 24 0.01 -2.79 -4.28
CA LEU A 24 0.15 -4.06 -3.59
C LEU A 24 -0.85 -4.14 -2.43
N ASP A 25 -1.53 -5.26 -2.33
CA ASP A 25 -2.46 -5.58 -1.26
C ASP A 25 -2.33 -7.05 -0.85
N PHE A 26 -2.37 -7.32 0.46
CA PHE A 26 -2.25 -8.66 1.02
C PHE A 26 -3.52 -9.05 1.76
N GLU A 27 -3.93 -10.29 1.55
CA GLU A 27 -4.90 -10.95 2.41
C GLU A 27 -4.18 -11.94 3.32
N THR A 28 -4.47 -11.84 4.61
CA THR A 28 -3.77 -12.59 5.66
C THR A 28 -4.73 -13.43 6.49
N ILE A 29 -4.18 -14.52 7.03
CA ILE A 29 -4.85 -15.33 8.04
C ILE A 29 -4.06 -15.26 9.35
N GLY A 30 -4.77 -15.21 10.48
CA GLY A 30 -4.18 -15.22 11.82
C GLY A 30 -4.94 -16.17 12.74
N THR A 31 -4.53 -17.43 12.77
CA THR A 31 -5.19 -18.47 13.58
C THR A 31 -4.71 -18.48 15.03
N ALA A 32 -5.57 -18.87 15.97
CA ALA A 32 -5.20 -19.03 17.37
C ALA A 32 -4.21 -20.18 17.58
N ILE A 33 -4.40 -21.27 16.85
CA ILE A 33 -3.48 -22.41 16.81
C ILE A 33 -2.59 -22.22 15.57
N PRO A 34 -1.26 -22.07 15.72
CA PRO A 34 -0.36 -21.94 14.58
C PRO A 34 -0.46 -23.14 13.64
N MET A 35 -0.65 -22.88 12.34
CA MET A 35 -0.77 -23.92 11.31
C MET A 35 0.58 -24.29 10.67
N PHE A 36 1.59 -23.43 10.82
CA PHE A 36 2.91 -23.58 10.20
C PHE A 36 4.01 -23.33 11.22
N ASP A 37 5.21 -23.82 10.92
CA ASP A 37 6.38 -23.59 11.75
C ASP A 37 6.73 -22.09 11.83
N TYR A 38 7.32 -21.70 12.95
CA TYR A 38 7.78 -20.32 13.21
C TYR A 38 6.65 -19.27 13.17
N VAL A 39 5.42 -19.69 13.46
CA VAL A 39 4.24 -18.82 13.57
C VAL A 39 3.78 -18.75 15.02
N LYS A 40 3.52 -17.53 15.51
CA LYS A 40 2.90 -17.31 16.83
C LYS A 40 1.36 -17.28 16.71
N PRO A 41 0.62 -17.61 17.78
CA PRO A 41 -0.84 -17.40 17.81
C PRO A 41 -1.23 -16.01 17.33
N TYR A 42 -2.23 -15.94 16.44
CA TYR A 42 -2.76 -14.72 15.79
C TYR A 42 -1.76 -13.92 14.94
N GLN A 43 -0.56 -14.46 14.69
CA GLN A 43 0.36 -13.86 13.73
C GLN A 43 -0.27 -13.87 12.34
N GLN A 44 -0.25 -12.70 11.69
CA GLN A 44 -0.76 -12.56 10.33
C GLN A 44 0.18 -13.26 9.34
N ILE A 45 -0.39 -14.08 8.48
CA ILE A 45 0.31 -14.82 7.44
C ILE A 45 -0.35 -14.47 6.11
N PRO A 46 0.39 -13.85 5.17
CA PRO A 46 -0.16 -13.57 3.86
C PRO A 46 -0.33 -14.88 3.07
N PHE A 47 -1.55 -15.13 2.61
CA PHE A 47 -1.90 -16.29 1.79
C PHE A 47 -2.39 -15.90 0.39
N GLN A 48 -2.74 -14.63 0.20
CA GLN A 48 -3.10 -14.07 -1.09
C GLN A 48 -2.50 -12.67 -1.25
N PHE A 49 -2.20 -12.31 -2.49
CA PHE A 49 -1.90 -10.93 -2.85
C PHE A 49 -2.54 -10.53 -4.17
N SER A 50 -2.80 -9.23 -4.30
CA SER A 50 -3.03 -8.60 -5.60
C SER A 50 -1.94 -7.56 -5.85
N LEU A 51 -1.44 -7.54 -7.09
CA LEU A 51 -0.39 -6.65 -7.54
C LEU A 51 -0.81 -6.05 -8.88
N HIS A 52 -1.09 -4.75 -8.87
CA HIS A 52 -1.33 -4.01 -10.10
C HIS A 52 -0.08 -3.25 -10.50
N ILE A 53 0.36 -3.38 -11.75
CA ILE A 53 1.56 -2.76 -12.28
C ILE A 53 1.16 -1.74 -13.34
N GLN A 54 1.62 -0.50 -13.16
CA GLN A 54 1.39 0.60 -14.08
C GLN A 54 2.73 1.27 -14.42
N ALA A 55 3.18 1.12 -15.67
CA ALA A 55 4.48 1.60 -16.12
C ALA A 55 4.51 3.10 -16.51
N SER A 56 3.35 3.69 -16.80
CA SER A 56 3.14 5.14 -16.93
C SER A 56 1.68 5.51 -16.60
N PRO A 57 1.35 6.76 -16.27
CA PRO A 57 -0.04 7.18 -16.01
C PRO A 57 -1.01 6.87 -17.15
N LYS A 58 -0.50 6.69 -18.38
CA LYS A 58 -1.28 6.34 -19.58
C LYS A 58 -1.12 4.87 -19.99
N SER A 59 -0.25 4.10 -19.35
CA SER A 59 -0.07 2.69 -19.68
C SER A 59 -1.28 1.88 -19.25
N LYS A 60 -1.48 0.73 -19.89
CA LYS A 60 -2.42 -0.27 -19.40
C LYS A 60 -2.00 -0.72 -18.00
N LEU A 61 -2.99 -1.00 -17.16
CA LEU A 61 -2.79 -1.61 -15.86
C LEU A 61 -2.67 -3.12 -16.04
N GLU A 62 -1.54 -3.69 -15.64
CA GLU A 62 -1.34 -5.13 -15.60
C GLU A 62 -1.72 -5.64 -14.20
N HIS A 63 -2.43 -6.77 -14.13
CA HIS A 63 -2.86 -7.36 -12.87
C HIS A 63 -2.22 -8.73 -12.69
N ILE A 64 -1.61 -8.94 -11.53
CA ILE A 64 -1.02 -10.19 -11.10
C ILE A 64 -1.62 -10.52 -9.73
N SER A 65 -2.11 -11.73 -9.58
CA SER A 65 -2.65 -12.21 -8.31
C SER A 65 -2.05 -13.56 -7.95
N TYR A 66 -1.98 -13.81 -6.66
CA TYR A 66 -1.65 -15.12 -6.10
C TYR A 66 -2.66 -15.46 -5.02
N LEU A 67 -3.06 -16.73 -4.99
CA LEU A 67 -3.86 -17.32 -3.93
C LEU A 67 -3.21 -18.67 -3.62
N ALA A 68 -2.81 -18.86 -2.38
CA ALA A 68 -2.23 -20.11 -1.94
C ALA A 68 -3.24 -21.26 -2.06
N GLU A 69 -2.80 -22.37 -2.61
CA GLU A 69 -3.58 -23.59 -2.74
C GLU A 69 -2.97 -24.70 -1.87
N GLY A 70 -3.83 -25.52 -1.25
CA GLY A 70 -3.39 -26.66 -0.44
C GLY A 70 -3.16 -26.32 1.04
N LYS A 71 -2.27 -27.09 1.68
CA LYS A 71 -1.99 -27.05 3.13
C LYS A 71 -0.57 -26.62 3.47
N ASP A 72 0.25 -26.38 2.45
CA ASP A 72 1.63 -25.97 2.63
C ASP A 72 1.71 -24.51 3.06
N ASP A 73 2.85 -24.12 3.61
CA ASP A 73 3.09 -22.74 4.01
C ASP A 73 3.11 -21.82 2.78
N PRO A 74 2.22 -20.80 2.70
CA PRO A 74 2.12 -19.94 1.53
C PRO A 74 3.28 -18.95 1.41
N ARG A 75 4.00 -18.67 2.50
CA ARG A 75 4.99 -17.58 2.58
C ARG A 75 6.14 -17.71 1.57
N PRO A 76 6.77 -18.89 1.37
CA PRO A 76 7.90 -19.01 0.44
C PRO A 76 7.52 -18.75 -1.01
N GLU A 77 6.38 -19.29 -1.45
CA GLU A 77 5.90 -19.11 -2.82
C GLU A 77 5.47 -17.65 -3.06
N LEU A 78 4.75 -17.07 -2.10
CA LEU A 78 4.36 -15.67 -2.12
C LEU A 78 5.59 -14.75 -2.26
N LEU A 79 6.62 -14.94 -1.43
CA LEU A 79 7.85 -14.16 -1.48
C LEU A 79 8.58 -14.32 -2.83
N LYS A 80 8.62 -15.55 -3.36
CA LYS A 80 9.22 -15.85 -4.67
C LYS A 80 8.50 -15.11 -5.80
N LEU A 81 7.16 -15.14 -5.82
CA LEU A 81 6.36 -14.46 -6.84
C LEU A 81 6.47 -12.94 -6.74
N LEU A 82 6.44 -12.38 -5.53
CA LEU A 82 6.63 -10.94 -5.34
C LEU A 82 8.00 -10.49 -5.85
N LYS A 83 9.08 -11.20 -5.50
CA LYS A 83 10.43 -10.87 -6.01
C LYS A 83 10.55 -10.96 -7.52
N LYS A 84 9.84 -11.91 -8.15
CA LYS A 84 9.82 -12.06 -9.60
C LYS A 84 9.17 -10.88 -10.31
N HIS A 85 8.14 -10.27 -9.70
CA HIS A 85 7.32 -9.25 -10.35
C HIS A 85 7.60 -7.82 -9.88
N LEU A 86 8.21 -7.63 -8.72
CA LEU A 86 8.65 -6.32 -8.25
C LEU A 86 10.03 -5.98 -8.85
N ASP A 87 10.05 -5.13 -9.87
CA ASP A 87 11.31 -4.58 -10.41
C ASP A 87 12.00 -3.67 -9.37
N THR A 88 13.25 -3.32 -9.64
CA THR A 88 14.13 -2.47 -8.83
C THR A 88 13.73 -0.99 -8.80
N LYS A 89 12.89 -0.55 -9.75
CA LYS A 89 12.41 0.83 -9.91
C LYS A 89 10.91 0.95 -9.67
N GLY A 90 10.43 2.17 -9.44
CA GLY A 90 9.02 2.47 -9.22
C GLY A 90 8.59 2.43 -7.76
N SER A 91 7.47 3.10 -7.46
CA SER A 91 6.90 3.19 -6.12
C SER A 91 5.91 2.06 -5.87
N ILE A 92 5.91 1.51 -4.65
CA ILE A 92 4.95 0.50 -4.22
C ILE A 92 3.91 1.18 -3.35
N VAL A 93 2.73 1.34 -3.89
CA VAL A 93 1.60 2.01 -3.27
C VAL A 93 0.79 0.97 -2.52
N ALA A 94 0.58 1.19 -1.24
CA ALA A 94 -0.28 0.37 -0.40
C ALA A 94 -1.17 1.27 0.46
N TYR A 95 -2.33 0.78 0.87
CA TYR A 95 -3.20 1.49 1.80
C TYR A 95 -2.98 0.94 3.20
N LYS A 96 -2.51 1.77 4.15
CA LYS A 96 -2.04 1.32 5.47
C LYS A 96 -0.75 0.50 5.39
N ALA A 97 0.21 1.00 4.61
CA ALA A 97 1.51 0.40 4.25
C ALA A 97 2.28 -0.30 5.39
N TYR A 98 2.09 0.12 6.64
CA TYR A 98 2.68 -0.56 7.81
C TYR A 98 2.31 -2.05 7.84
N PHE A 99 1.08 -2.41 7.48
CA PHE A 99 0.60 -3.78 7.50
C PHE A 99 1.35 -4.65 6.48
N GLU A 100 1.50 -4.17 5.25
CA GLU A 100 2.20 -4.86 4.18
C GLU A 100 3.70 -4.96 4.49
N LYS A 101 4.30 -3.88 5.03
CA LYS A 101 5.68 -3.86 5.50
C LYS A 101 5.92 -4.89 6.60
N ASP A 102 5.04 -4.95 7.61
CA ASP A 102 5.14 -5.86 8.74
C ASP A 102 5.03 -7.33 8.29
N ASN A 103 4.07 -7.65 7.42
CA ASN A 103 3.94 -9.00 6.84
C ASN A 103 5.18 -9.41 6.04
N LEU A 104 5.72 -8.53 5.19
CA LEU A 104 6.95 -8.79 4.44
C LEU A 104 8.16 -9.00 5.35
N ASN A 105 8.31 -8.19 6.39
CA ASN A 105 9.39 -8.31 7.37
C ASN A 105 9.35 -9.65 8.08
N LYS A 106 8.20 -10.00 8.67
CA LYS A 106 8.02 -11.27 9.38
C LYS A 106 8.25 -12.47 8.48
N ALA A 107 7.81 -12.41 7.22
CA ALA A 107 8.06 -13.48 6.27
C ALA A 107 9.56 -13.60 5.93
N CYS A 108 10.27 -12.49 5.76
CA CYS A 108 11.72 -12.49 5.48
C CYS A 108 12.57 -12.91 6.70
N GLU A 109 12.10 -12.66 7.92
CA GLU A 109 12.76 -13.13 9.16
C GLU A 109 12.77 -14.66 9.23
N VAL A 110 11.66 -15.30 8.84
CA VAL A 110 11.55 -16.77 8.80
C VAL A 110 12.30 -17.37 7.60
N PHE A 111 12.27 -16.68 6.45
CA PHE A 111 12.90 -17.15 5.22
C PHE A 111 14.02 -16.18 4.77
N PRO A 112 15.20 -16.23 5.38
CA PRO A 112 16.28 -15.25 5.15
C PRO A 112 16.82 -15.26 3.72
N ALA A 113 16.66 -16.36 2.97
CA ALA A 113 16.96 -16.41 1.53
C ALA A 113 16.19 -15.34 0.73
N TYR A 114 15.03 -14.90 1.22
CA TYR A 114 14.25 -13.82 0.63
C TYR A 114 14.50 -12.45 1.27
N GLY A 115 15.30 -12.37 2.33
CA GLY A 115 15.62 -11.11 3.01
C GLY A 115 16.48 -10.15 2.19
N GLU A 116 17.34 -10.67 1.31
CA GLU A 116 18.18 -9.82 0.46
C GLU A 116 17.32 -8.95 -0.46
N GLY A 117 17.49 -7.64 -0.37
CA GLY A 117 16.71 -6.65 -1.12
C GLY A 117 15.36 -6.24 -0.50
N ASN A 118 14.90 -6.90 0.58
CA ASN A 118 13.63 -6.54 1.24
C ASN A 118 13.64 -5.08 1.75
N GLN A 119 14.76 -4.62 2.30
CA GLN A 119 14.90 -3.21 2.73
C GLN A 119 14.75 -2.22 1.56
N LYS A 120 15.25 -2.56 0.37
CA LYS A 120 15.09 -1.74 -0.84
C LYS A 120 13.64 -1.71 -1.32
N ILE A 121 12.92 -2.83 -1.19
CA ILE A 121 11.48 -2.90 -1.48
C ILE A 121 10.72 -2.00 -0.50
N GLN A 122 10.95 -2.16 0.80
CA GLN A 122 10.26 -1.38 1.83
C GLN A 122 10.50 0.13 1.74
N ALA A 123 11.71 0.54 1.36
CA ALA A 123 12.04 1.95 1.15
C ALA A 123 11.22 2.59 0.01
N ARG A 124 10.69 1.79 -0.92
CA ARG A 124 9.83 2.24 -2.02
C ARG A 124 8.34 2.18 -1.69
N ILE A 125 7.96 1.59 -0.55
CA ILE A 125 6.56 1.49 -0.15
C ILE A 125 6.07 2.82 0.41
N VAL A 126 5.06 3.35 -0.26
CA VAL A 126 4.34 4.60 0.01
C VAL A 126 2.97 4.27 0.59
N ASP A 127 2.60 4.95 1.68
CA ASP A 127 1.27 4.79 2.30
C ASP A 127 0.27 5.82 1.74
N LEU A 128 -0.78 5.34 1.08
CA LEU A 128 -1.89 6.20 0.64
C LEU A 128 -2.71 6.77 1.80
N LEU A 129 -2.57 6.21 2.99
CA LEU A 129 -3.29 6.63 4.18
C LEU A 129 -2.75 7.92 4.79
N ASP A 130 -1.46 8.18 4.67
CA ASP A 130 -0.76 9.34 5.24
C ASP A 130 -1.45 10.70 5.00
N PRO A 131 -1.84 11.06 3.76
CA PRO A 131 -2.49 12.35 3.51
C PRO A 131 -3.86 12.50 4.19
N PHE A 132 -4.59 11.39 4.38
CA PHE A 132 -5.90 11.42 5.05
C PHE A 132 -5.73 11.48 6.56
N LYS A 133 -4.74 10.77 7.12
CA LYS A 133 -4.35 10.91 8.54
C LYS A 133 -3.87 12.32 8.88
N ALA A 134 -3.14 12.95 7.97
CA ALA A 134 -2.66 14.32 8.11
C ALA A 134 -3.74 15.39 7.84
N PHE A 135 -4.98 14.99 7.54
CA PHE A 135 -6.10 15.89 7.20
C PHE A 135 -5.81 16.83 6.01
N TYR A 136 -4.89 16.47 5.12
CA TYR A 136 -4.63 17.25 3.89
C TYR A 136 -5.83 17.22 2.95
N TYR A 137 -6.55 16.11 2.95
CA TYR A 137 -7.79 15.92 2.22
C TYR A 137 -8.84 15.33 3.16
N TYR A 138 -9.82 16.15 3.56
CA TYR A 138 -10.81 15.77 4.57
C TYR A 138 -12.23 16.21 4.22
N SER A 139 -13.20 15.34 4.52
CA SER A 139 -14.62 15.64 4.51
C SER A 139 -15.23 15.39 5.89
N TYR A 140 -16.21 16.21 6.27
CA TYR A 140 -16.94 16.04 7.53
C TYR A 140 -17.61 14.65 7.64
N LYS A 141 -17.98 14.05 6.51
CA LYS A 141 -18.57 12.70 6.43
C LYS A 141 -17.60 11.58 6.82
N GLN A 142 -16.31 11.87 6.95
CA GLN A 142 -15.35 10.89 7.44
C GLN A 142 -15.47 10.67 8.94
N GLU A 143 -16.07 11.60 9.69
CA GLU A 143 -16.25 11.48 11.15
C GLU A 143 -14.95 11.10 11.89
N GLY A 144 -13.81 11.67 11.45
CA GLY A 144 -12.48 11.36 11.97
C GLY A 144 -11.85 10.06 11.46
N SER A 145 -12.55 9.27 10.64
CA SER A 145 -12.05 8.03 10.06
C SER A 145 -11.27 8.26 8.76
N ALA A 146 -10.02 7.80 8.75
CA ALA A 146 -9.18 7.71 7.56
C ALA A 146 -9.18 6.30 6.95
N SER A 147 -10.22 5.49 7.14
CA SER A 147 -10.30 4.17 6.48
C SER A 147 -10.56 4.31 4.97
N ILE A 148 -10.21 3.29 4.18
CA ILE A 148 -10.45 3.33 2.72
C ILE A 148 -11.95 3.48 2.41
N LYS A 149 -12.82 2.87 3.21
CA LYS A 149 -14.28 2.95 3.08
C LYS A 149 -14.81 4.37 3.30
N SER A 150 -14.33 5.05 4.34
CA SER A 150 -14.71 6.45 4.61
C SER A 150 -14.17 7.40 3.53
N VAL A 151 -12.96 7.13 3.01
CA VAL A 151 -12.36 7.92 1.92
C VAL A 151 -13.10 7.77 0.60
N LEU A 152 -13.43 6.53 0.19
CA LEU A 152 -14.15 6.27 -1.07
C LEU A 152 -15.52 6.95 -1.11
N THR A 153 -16.19 7.02 0.04
CA THR A 153 -17.51 7.66 0.17
C THR A 153 -17.45 9.17 -0.10
N MET A 154 -16.26 9.79 -0.05
CA MET A 154 -16.09 11.19 -0.41
C MET A 154 -16.22 11.46 -1.92
N GLY A 155 -15.75 10.53 -2.77
CA GLY A 155 -15.58 10.77 -4.21
C GLY A 155 -16.86 11.04 -4.99
N HIS A 156 -18.02 10.67 -4.44
CA HIS A 156 -19.34 10.90 -5.05
C HIS A 156 -20.00 12.23 -4.66
N THR A 157 -19.45 12.98 -3.71
CA THR A 157 -20.04 14.25 -3.27
C THR A 157 -19.05 15.40 -3.40
N SER A 158 -19.60 16.61 -3.53
CA SER A 158 -18.91 17.89 -3.76
C SER A 158 -17.51 17.97 -3.16
N LEU A 159 -16.56 18.43 -3.99
CA LEU A 159 -15.11 18.52 -3.75
C LEU A 159 -14.77 18.76 -2.27
N PRO A 160 -14.04 17.83 -1.63
CA PRO A 160 -13.70 17.96 -0.21
C PRO A 160 -12.81 19.16 0.03
N ARG A 161 -12.87 19.65 1.27
CA ARG A 161 -12.15 20.85 1.69
C ARG A 161 -10.68 20.49 1.81
N VAL A 162 -9.87 21.04 0.90
CA VAL A 162 -8.42 21.00 1.05
C VAL A 162 -8.02 21.96 2.16
N CYS A 163 -7.33 21.46 3.20
CA CYS A 163 -6.92 22.27 4.33
C CYS A 163 -5.98 23.40 3.86
N ARG A 164 -6.37 24.66 4.08
CA ARG A 164 -5.58 25.84 3.66
C ARG A 164 -4.47 26.21 4.65
N SER A 165 -4.49 25.71 5.88
CA SER A 165 -3.55 26.11 6.93
C SER A 165 -2.15 25.49 6.79
N CYS A 166 -1.98 24.45 5.96
CA CYS A 166 -0.66 23.88 5.67
C CYS A 166 0.16 24.70 4.65
N CYS A 167 -0.39 25.83 4.15
CA CYS A 167 0.30 26.72 3.20
C CYS A 167 1.16 27.80 3.85
N ASN A 168 1.22 27.87 5.19
CA ASN A 168 2.13 28.78 5.91
C ASN A 168 3.35 28.00 6.41
N THR A 169 4.18 27.53 5.51
CA THR A 169 5.62 27.45 5.80
C THR A 169 6.21 28.78 5.33
N SER A 170 6.68 29.56 6.30
CA SER A 170 7.38 30.83 6.18
C SER A 170 8.49 30.80 5.13
N ASP A 171 8.82 31.99 4.62
CA ASP A 171 9.96 32.33 3.73
C ASP A 171 11.26 31.55 4.00
#